data_AF-A0A380SYP5-F1
#
_entry.id   AF-A0A380SYP5-F1
#
_cell.length_a   1.000
_cell.length_b   1.000
_cell.length_c   1.000
_cell.angle_alpha   90.00
_cell.angle_beta   90.00
_cell.angle_gamma   90.00
#
_symmetry.space_group_name_H-M   'P 1'
#
loop_
_entity.id
_entity.type
_entity.pdbx_description
1 polymer ?
#
loop_
_entity_poly.entity_id
_entity_poly.type
_entity_poly.pdbx_seq_one_letter_code
_entity_poly.pdbx_strand_id
1 'polypeptide(L)' 'MLKQLRLACAIASLLLISGCQSYSPPQPRVVAAECQPPPAPPAWFMEPREANLTQRLLNELSPSPMPVTRD' A
#
# COMPACT_ATOMS: atom_id res chain seq x y z
N MET A 1 -45.82 -15.13 -6.33
CA MET A 1 -44.40 -15.53 -6.23
C MET A 1 -43.63 -15.47 -7.55
N LEU A 2 -44.23 -15.87 -8.68
CA LEU A 2 -43.55 -15.86 -10.00
C LEU A 2 -42.99 -14.49 -10.44
N LYS A 3 -43.67 -13.39 -10.10
CA LYS A 3 -43.24 -12.03 -10.45
C LYS A 3 -41.94 -11.61 -9.75
N GLN A 4 -41.76 -12.03 -8.49
CA GLN A 4 -40.55 -11.76 -7.72
C GLN A 4 -39.36 -12.58 -8.23
N LEU A 5 -39.60 -13.84 -8.62
CA LEU A 5 -38.58 -14.69 -9.21
C LEU A 5 -38.06 -14.13 -10.55
N ARG A 6 -38.97 -13.60 -11.38
CA ARG A 6 -38.60 -12.93 -12.64
C ARG A 6 -37.76 -11.67 -12.41
N LEU A 7 -38.11 -10.87 -11.40
CA LEU A 7 -37.34 -9.67 -11.04
C LEU A 7 -35.92 -10.03 -10.58
N ALA A 8 -35.80 -11.02 -9.68
CA ALA A 8 -34.51 -11.49 -9.20
C ALA A 8 -33.63 -12.02 -10.36
N CYS A 9 -34.23 -12.77 -11.29
CA CYS A 9 -33.53 -13.31 -12.45
C CYS A 9 -33.06 -12.21 -13.42
N ALA A 10 -33.88 -11.17 -13.63
CA ALA A 10 -33.51 -10.02 -14.44
C ALA A 10 -32.34 -9.25 -13.83
N ILE A 11 -32.36 -9.00 -12.52
CA ILE A 11 -31.28 -8.31 -11.80
C ILE A 11 -29.99 -9.12 -11.85
N ALA A 12 -30.06 -10.43 -11.58
CA ALA A 12 -28.90 -11.32 -11.65
C ALA A 12 -28.28 -11.34 -13.06
N SER A 13 -29.11 -11.39 -14.11
CA SER A 13 -28.64 -11.37 -15.50
C SER A 13 -27.94 -10.05 -15.83
N LEU A 14 -28.48 -8.92 -15.36
CA LEU A 14 -27.91 -7.60 -15.61
C LEU A 14 -26.55 -7.42 -14.92
N LEU A 15 -26.41 -7.94 -13.70
CA LEU A 15 -25.15 -7.94 -12.94
C LEU A 15 -24.10 -8.87 -13.55
N LEU A 16 -24.52 -10.01 -14.08
CA LEU A 16 -23.60 -10.95 -14.75
C LEU A 16 -23.02 -10.34 -16.03
N ILE A 17 -23.84 -9.60 -16.79
CA ILE A 17 -23.40 -8.92 -18.02
C ILE A 17 -22.50 -7.71 -17.68
N SER A 18 -22.79 -6.95 -16.63
CA SER A 18 -21.99 -5.78 -16.25
C SER A 18 -20.67 -6.13 -15.55
N GLY A 19 -20.64 -7.22 -14.77
CA GLY A 19 -19.47 -7.63 -13.99
C GLY A 19 -18.33 -8.25 -14.79
N CYS A 20 -18.60 -8.76 -16.00
CA CYS A 20 -17.57 -9.38 -16.85
C CYS A 20 -16.74 -8.36 -17.66
N GLN A 21 -16.99 -7.06 -17.52
CA GLN A 21 -16.20 -6.00 -18.19
C GLN A 21 -14.88 -5.68 -17.48
N SER A 22 -14.49 -6.42 -16.43
CA SER A 22 -13.12 -6.40 -15.91
C SER A 22 -12.17 -7.11 -16.88
N TYR A 23 -12.08 -6.59 -18.10
CA TYR A 23 -11.02 -6.88 -19.03
C TYR A 23 -9.75 -6.26 -18.46
N SER A 24 -8.96 -7.09 -17.78
CA SER A 24 -7.58 -6.71 -17.44
C SER A 24 -6.81 -6.71 -18.77
N PRO A 25 -6.34 -5.56 -19.27
CA PRO A 25 -5.47 -5.58 -20.44
C PRO A 25 -4.29 -6.51 -20.14
N PRO A 26 -3.88 -7.37 -21.09
CA PRO A 26 -2.70 -8.20 -20.88
C PRO A 26 -1.58 -7.28 -20.43
N GLN A 27 -1.02 -7.54 -19.24
CA GLN A 27 0.02 -6.70 -18.68
C GLN A 27 1.07 -6.51 -19.78
N PRO A 28 1.49 -5.27 -20.06
CA PRO A 28 2.57 -5.03 -21.00
C PRO A 28 3.67 -5.99 -20.58
N ARG A 29 4.04 -6.94 -21.45
CA ARG A 29 5.25 -7.70 -21.23
C ARG A 29 6.31 -6.63 -21.14
N VAL A 30 6.82 -6.39 -19.94
CA VAL A 30 8.02 -5.60 -19.72
C VAL A 30 9.09 -6.46 -20.36
N VAL A 31 9.21 -6.38 -21.69
CA VAL A 31 10.44 -6.68 -22.38
C VAL A 31 11.40 -5.79 -21.64
N ALA A 32 12.36 -6.40 -20.95
CA ALA A 32 13.49 -5.68 -20.44
C ALA A 32 14.14 -5.03 -21.66
N ALA A 33 13.69 -3.82 -22.01
CA ALA A 33 14.55 -2.85 -22.64
C ALA A 33 15.84 -2.93 -21.83
N GLU A 34 16.99 -3.04 -22.47
CA GLU A 34 18.27 -3.18 -21.80
C GLU A 34 18.44 -2.03 -20.82
N CYS A 35 17.95 -2.23 -19.59
CA CYS A 35 17.84 -1.18 -18.61
C CYS A 35 19.25 -0.91 -18.19
N GLN A 36 19.66 0.35 -18.29
CA GLN A 36 20.93 0.76 -17.72
C GLN A 36 20.91 0.41 -16.23
N PRO A 37 22.03 -0.10 -15.69
CA PRO A 37 22.13 -0.40 -14.28
C PRO A 37 21.78 0.85 -13.47
N PRO A 38 21.09 0.69 -12.33
CA PRO A 38 20.76 1.83 -11.48
C PRO A 38 22.04 2.53 -11.03
N PRO A 39 21.99 3.85 -10.78
CA PRO A 39 23.15 4.58 -10.29
C PRO A 39 23.61 4.00 -8.95
N ALA A 40 24.91 4.09 -8.68
CA ALA A 40 25.47 3.68 -7.40
C ALA A 40 24.79 4.46 -6.25
N PRO A 41 24.46 3.79 -5.13
CA PRO A 41 23.90 4.47 -3.98
C PRO A 41 24.93 5.45 -3.41
N PRO A 42 24.48 6.56 -2.78
CA PRO A 42 25.40 7.52 -2.18
C PRO A 42 26.13 6.88 -0.99
N ALA A 43 27.39 7.29 -0.78
CA ALA A 43 28.30 6.66 0.19
C ALA A 43 27.73 6.60 1.64
N TRP A 44 26.97 7.63 2.05
CA TRP A 44 26.33 7.69 3.37
C TRP A 44 25.29 6.58 3.61
N PHE A 45 24.77 5.97 2.54
CA PHE A 45 23.79 4.88 2.64
C PHE A 45 24.41 3.56 3.10
N MET A 46 25.71 3.38 2.84
CA MET A 46 26.48 2.19 3.25
C MET A 46 27.23 2.39 4.57
N GLU A 47 27.06 3.56 5.21
CA GLU A 47 27.70 3.86 6.48
C GLU A 47 27.07 3.03 7.61
N PRO A 48 27.87 2.44 8.52
CA PRO A 48 27.36 1.75 9.68
C PRO A 48 26.39 2.63 10.48
N ARG A 49 25.15 2.17 10.64
CA ARG A 49 24.17 2.83 11.50
C ARG A 49 24.64 2.72 12.96
N GLU A 50 24.56 3.84 13.70
CA GLU A 50 24.80 3.82 15.14
C GLU A 50 23.79 2.88 15.81
N ALA A 51 24.27 1.87 16.55
CA ALA A 51 23.42 0.80 17.09
C ALA A 51 22.36 1.31 18.08
N ASN A 52 22.60 2.47 18.70
CA ASN A 52 21.72 3.12 19.68
C ASN A 52 20.97 4.33 19.11
N LEU A 53 21.06 4.62 17.80
CA LEU A 53 20.46 5.83 17.21
C LEU A 53 18.97 5.95 17.54
N THR A 54 18.23 4.85 17.38
CA THR A 54 16.79 4.80 17.66
C THR A 54 16.50 5.10 19.12
N GLN A 55 17.24 4.50 20.05
CA GLN A 55 17.03 4.69 21.48
C GLN A 55 17.40 6.12 21.91
N ARG A 56 18.46 6.68 21.33
CA ARG A 56 18.85 8.07 21.55
C ARG A 56 17.77 9.03 21.05
N LEU A 57 17.29 8.85 19.83
CA LEU A 57 16.22 9.69 19.26
C LEU A 57 14.93 9.59 20.09
N LEU A 58 14.57 8.40 20.56
CA LEU A 58 13.41 8.24 21.44
C LEU A 58 13.58 8.99 22.76
N ASN A 59 14.77 8.99 23.34
CA ASN A 59 15.04 9.73 24.57
C ASN A 59 14.99 11.26 24.35
N GLU A 60 15.51 11.75 23.23
CA GLU A 60 15.51 13.18 22.88
C GLU A 60 14.11 13.69 22.49
N LEU A 61 13.35 12.87 21.76
CA LEU A 61 12.03 13.24 21.24
C LEU A 61 10.90 12.94 22.22
N SER A 62 11.15 12.14 23.26
CA SER A 62 10.14 11.89 24.28
C SER A 62 9.85 13.21 25.03
N PRO A 63 8.57 13.57 25.23
CA PRO A 63 8.24 14.66 26.12
C PRO A 63 8.84 14.36 27.50
N SER A 64 9.57 15.34 28.04
CA SER A 64 10.04 15.27 29.42
C SER A 64 8.83 15.07 30.34
N PRO A 65 8.88 14.14 31.32
CA PRO A 65 7.79 13.99 32.27
C PRO A 65 7.66 15.29 33.07
N MET A 66 6.77 16.16 32.63
CA MET A 66 6.40 17.32 33.43
C MET A 66 5.63 16.81 34.64
N PRO A 67 5.91 17.33 35.86
CA PRO A 67 5.14 16.95 37.03
C PRO A 67 3.67 17.27 36.77
N VAL A 68 2.82 16.24 36.84
CA VAL A 68 1.37 16.42 36.79
C VAL A 68 0.98 17.25 38.00
N THR A 69 0.63 18.51 37.79
CA THR A 69 -0.06 19.32 38.80
C THR A 69 -1.40 18.65 39.07
N ARG A 70 -1.58 18.12 40.28
CA ARG A 70 -2.88 17.63 40.75
C ARG A 70 -3.70 18.82 41.23
N ASP A 71 -4.93 18.93 40.75
CA ASP A 71 -5.95 19.87 41.23
C ASP A 71 -6.49 19.48 42.62
#